data_AF-A0A7W1WMI4-F1
#
_entry.id   AF-A0A7W1WMI4-F1
#
_cell.length_a   1.000
_cell.length_b   1.000
_cell.length_c   1.000
_cell.angle_alpha   90.00
_cell.angle_beta   90.00
_cell.angle_gamma   90.00
#
_symmetry.space_group_name_H-M   'P 1'
#
loop_
_entity.id
_entity.type
_entity.pdbx_description
1 polymer ?
#
loop_
_entity_poly.entity_id
_entity_poly.type
_entity_poly.pdbx_seq_one_letter_code
_entity_poly.pdbx_strand_id
1 'polypeptide(L)'
;MRHEDRLAFIAAGLPILLASSQGFQDAAAHLRDRPREEDVMVSFADEEAAKILILLDIVRCPPAQVNQHIGKLMRWFYDHLARLVYAKATSWKPMNVGQLQRYVQTECEEHTLEGFAGVYILPGGPVHERESALYADIQLHDDGELAWHEPRTRPSLFGPEESDALRVVNAMHRLGMLSLVGLRVIASVWSGTRFSDEQTPRIAKALTQATLEQMEAAGLIPDSAEDGDVGTLHERWQLPMYELQINPTIQTMEELREAQVRMLNNEIGGW
;
A
#
# COMPACT_ATOMS: atom_id res chain seq x y z
N MET A 1 -13.57 -2.44 -23.14
CA MET A 1 -13.06 -3.80 -22.89
C MET A 1 -14.13 -4.58 -22.14
N ARG A 2 -14.49 -5.80 -22.58
CA ARG A 2 -15.46 -6.64 -21.84
C ARG A 2 -14.85 -7.12 -20.52
N HIS A 3 -15.67 -7.57 -19.58
CA HIS A 3 -15.19 -8.02 -18.26
C HIS A 3 -14.16 -9.15 -18.40
N GLU A 4 -14.46 -10.17 -19.21
CA GLU A 4 -13.56 -11.30 -19.43
C GLU A 4 -12.23 -10.90 -20.08
N ASP A 5 -12.28 -10.07 -21.13
CA ASP A 5 -11.06 -9.54 -21.77
C ASP A 5 -10.17 -8.78 -20.78
N ARG A 6 -10.80 -8.09 -19.82
CA ARG A 6 -10.09 -7.36 -18.76
C ARG A 6 -9.42 -8.30 -17.77
N LEU A 7 -10.11 -9.35 -17.31
CA LEU A 7 -9.50 -10.35 -16.44
C LEU A 7 -8.33 -11.04 -17.14
N ALA A 8 -8.48 -11.40 -18.42
CA ALA A 8 -7.39 -11.99 -19.21
C ALA A 8 -6.20 -11.04 -19.35
N PHE A 9 -6.46 -9.76 -19.62
CA PHE A 9 -5.41 -8.74 -19.71
C PHE A 9 -4.66 -8.56 -18.38
N ILE A 10 -5.39 -8.45 -17.26
CA ILE A 10 -4.80 -8.32 -15.93
C ILE A 10 -3.97 -9.57 -15.61
N ALA A 11 -4.54 -10.77 -15.78
CA ALA A 11 -3.85 -12.04 -15.50
C ALA A 11 -2.53 -12.19 -16.27
N ALA A 12 -2.45 -11.68 -17.51
CA ALA A 12 -1.20 -11.72 -18.28
C ALA A 12 -0.10 -10.82 -17.69
N GLY A 13 -0.46 -9.72 -17.02
CA GLY A 13 0.49 -8.79 -16.42
C GLY A 13 0.96 -9.19 -15.01
N LEU A 14 0.13 -9.90 -14.25
CA LEU A 14 0.42 -10.22 -12.83
C LEU A 14 1.75 -10.98 -12.62
N PRO A 15 2.11 -12.02 -13.40
CA PRO A 15 3.39 -12.71 -13.25
C PRO A 15 4.61 -11.81 -13.54
N ILE A 16 4.46 -10.85 -14.46
CA ILE A 16 5.53 -9.91 -14.83
C ILE A 16 5.80 -8.95 -13.66
N LEU A 17 4.74 -8.40 -13.07
CA LEU A 17 4.85 -7.52 -11.91
C LEU A 17 5.41 -8.27 -10.69
N LEU A 18 4.98 -9.52 -10.48
CA LEU A 18 5.46 -10.34 -9.37
C LEU A 18 6.95 -10.60 -9.50
N ALA A 19 7.41 -11.06 -10.67
CA ALA A 19 8.82 -11.30 -10.92
C ALA A 19 9.66 -10.01 -10.76
N SER A 20 9.12 -8.85 -11.15
CA SER A 20 9.77 -7.56 -10.93
C SER A 20 9.93 -7.25 -9.45
N SER A 21 8.87 -7.40 -8.66
CA SER A 21 8.90 -7.16 -7.20
C SER A 21 9.85 -8.11 -6.48
N GLN A 22 9.78 -9.41 -6.78
CA GLN A 22 10.68 -10.43 -6.24
C GLN A 22 12.14 -10.13 -6.59
N GLY A 23 12.43 -9.73 -7.83
CA GLY A 23 13.79 -9.39 -8.25
C GLY A 23 14.40 -8.22 -7.46
N PHE A 24 13.60 -7.21 -7.09
CA PHE A 24 14.05 -6.13 -6.23
C PHE A 24 14.31 -6.59 -4.79
N GLN A 25 13.42 -7.40 -4.22
CA GLN A 25 13.63 -7.97 -2.87
C GLN A 25 14.86 -8.88 -2.82
N ASP A 26 15.06 -9.71 -3.84
CA ASP A 26 16.23 -10.58 -3.96
C ASP A 26 17.50 -9.73 -4.07
N ALA A 27 17.49 -8.64 -4.84
CA ALA A 27 18.61 -7.71 -4.91
C ALA A 27 18.91 -7.07 -3.55
N ALA A 28 17.87 -6.63 -2.80
CA ALA A 28 18.01 -6.08 -1.46
C ALA A 28 18.73 -7.05 -0.51
N ALA A 29 18.39 -8.35 -0.56
CA ALA A 29 18.98 -9.37 0.30
C ALA A 29 20.52 -9.53 0.13
N HIS A 30 21.08 -9.06 -0.99
CA HIS A 30 22.51 -9.06 -1.29
C HIS A 30 23.22 -7.74 -0.90
N LEU A 31 22.52 -6.76 -0.34
CA LEU A 31 23.01 -5.42 -0.03
C LEU A 31 23.15 -5.13 1.48
N ARG A 32 23.33 -6.17 2.31
CA ARG A 32 23.40 -6.04 3.79
C ARG A 32 24.43 -5.04 4.31
N ASP A 33 25.55 -4.88 3.62
CA ASP A 33 26.60 -3.92 3.98
C ASP A 33 26.36 -2.51 3.38
N ARG A 34 25.20 -2.30 2.76
CA ARG A 34 24.78 -1.12 2.01
C ARG A 34 23.31 -0.77 2.37
N PRO A 35 23.03 -0.41 3.63
CA PRO A 35 21.67 -0.29 4.15
C PRO A 35 20.80 0.71 3.39
N ARG A 36 21.38 1.79 2.87
CA ARG A 36 20.64 2.75 2.04
C ARG A 36 20.18 2.13 0.73
N GLU A 37 21.08 1.49 0.00
CA GLU A 37 20.76 0.85 -1.27
C GLU A 37 19.81 -0.34 -1.08
N GLU A 38 19.95 -1.06 0.04
CA GLU A 38 19.01 -2.08 0.48
C GLU A 38 17.59 -1.52 0.65
N ASP A 39 17.43 -0.43 1.42
CA ASP A 39 16.12 0.24 1.62
C ASP A 39 15.49 0.66 0.29
N VAL A 40 16.30 1.21 -0.63
CA VAL A 40 15.82 1.61 -1.96
C VAL A 40 15.30 0.42 -2.76
N MET A 41 15.98 -0.72 -2.71
CA MET A 41 15.54 -1.94 -3.39
C MET A 41 14.23 -2.47 -2.78
N VAL A 42 14.11 -2.49 -1.44
CA VAL A 42 12.85 -2.89 -0.77
C VAL A 42 11.70 -1.95 -1.17
N SER A 43 11.94 -0.63 -1.23
CA SER A 43 10.93 0.34 -1.66
C SER A 43 10.45 0.09 -3.10
N PHE A 44 11.33 -0.32 -4.02
CA PHE A 44 10.91 -0.72 -5.37
C PHE A 44 10.13 -2.03 -5.38
N ALA A 45 10.49 -3.00 -4.53
CA ALA A 45 9.71 -4.22 -4.36
C ALA A 45 8.28 -3.91 -3.89
N ASP A 46 8.12 -3.01 -2.90
CA ASP A 46 6.83 -2.51 -2.42
C ASP A 46 5.99 -1.89 -3.54
N GLU A 47 6.58 -1.02 -4.35
CA GLU A 47 5.86 -0.33 -5.42
C GLU A 47 5.37 -1.30 -6.51
N GLU A 48 6.17 -2.29 -6.89
CA GLU A 48 5.76 -3.31 -7.86
C GLU A 48 4.69 -4.27 -7.29
N ALA A 49 4.80 -4.66 -6.01
CA ALA A 49 3.77 -5.44 -5.35
C ALA A 49 2.44 -4.66 -5.23
N ALA A 50 2.50 -3.37 -4.91
CA ALA A 50 1.33 -2.51 -4.82
C ALA A 50 0.56 -2.41 -6.15
N LYS A 51 1.25 -2.41 -7.30
CA LYS A 51 0.58 -2.46 -8.61
C LYS A 51 -0.32 -3.69 -8.74
N ILE A 52 0.10 -4.85 -8.23
CA ILE A 52 -0.74 -6.06 -8.22
C ILE A 52 -1.96 -5.86 -7.34
N LEU A 53 -1.79 -5.30 -6.14
CA LEU A 53 -2.90 -5.02 -5.23
C LEU A 53 -3.92 -4.03 -5.83
N ILE A 54 -3.45 -2.99 -6.54
CA ILE A 54 -4.29 -2.04 -7.27
C ILE A 54 -5.08 -2.74 -8.38
N LEU A 55 -4.45 -3.63 -9.14
CA LEU A 55 -5.13 -4.40 -10.20
C LEU A 55 -6.15 -5.37 -9.61
N LEU A 56 -5.85 -6.00 -8.47
CA LEU A 56 -6.81 -6.84 -7.75
C LEU A 56 -8.01 -6.05 -7.25
N ASP A 57 -7.87 -4.77 -6.92
CA ASP A 57 -9.00 -3.91 -6.61
C ASP A 57 -9.93 -3.68 -7.79
N ILE A 58 -9.41 -3.65 -9.02
CA ILE A 58 -10.24 -3.65 -10.23
C ILE A 58 -11.04 -4.96 -10.33
N VAL A 59 -10.46 -6.08 -9.92
CA VAL A 59 -11.08 -7.42 -9.94
C VAL A 59 -12.11 -7.58 -8.82
N ARG A 60 -11.83 -7.08 -7.61
CA ARG A 60 -12.74 -7.09 -6.45
C ARG A 60 -13.90 -6.10 -6.60
N CYS A 61 -13.73 -5.05 -7.39
CA CYS A 61 -14.76 -4.03 -7.58
C CYS A 61 -16.00 -4.62 -8.28
N PRO A 62 -17.22 -4.41 -7.74
CA PRO A 62 -18.46 -4.88 -8.35
C PRO A 62 -18.57 -4.48 -9.82
N PRO A 63 -18.93 -5.40 -10.75
CA PRO A 63 -18.95 -5.14 -12.19
C PRO A 63 -19.71 -3.87 -12.61
N ALA A 64 -20.80 -3.56 -11.89
CA ALA A 64 -21.62 -2.36 -12.13
C ALA A 64 -20.89 -1.03 -11.83
N GLN A 65 -19.85 -1.05 -11.00
CA GLN A 65 -19.12 0.13 -10.53
C GLN A 65 -17.72 0.25 -11.15
N VAL A 66 -17.16 -0.82 -11.71
CA VAL A 66 -15.76 -0.79 -12.20
C VAL A 66 -15.50 0.37 -13.15
N ASN A 67 -16.45 0.72 -14.03
CA ASN A 67 -16.26 1.83 -14.97
C ASN A 67 -16.12 3.20 -14.28
N GLN A 68 -16.62 3.36 -13.06
CA GLN A 68 -16.50 4.58 -12.25
C GLN A 68 -15.12 4.67 -11.58
N HIS A 69 -14.52 3.52 -11.24
CA HIS A 69 -13.26 3.48 -10.48
C HIS A 69 -12.02 3.20 -11.35
N ILE A 70 -12.17 2.54 -12.50
CA ILE A 70 -11.03 2.04 -13.29
C ILE A 70 -10.08 3.17 -13.73
N GLY A 71 -10.60 4.33 -14.13
CA GLY A 71 -9.75 5.48 -14.48
C GLY A 71 -8.91 5.98 -13.31
N LYS A 72 -9.48 5.99 -12.10
CA LYS A 72 -8.78 6.36 -10.87
C LYS A 72 -7.72 5.32 -10.50
N LEU A 73 -8.09 4.05 -10.47
CA LEU A 73 -7.18 2.94 -10.15
C LEU A 73 -6.01 2.87 -11.15
N MET A 74 -6.25 3.13 -12.43
CA MET A 74 -5.17 3.21 -13.41
C MET A 74 -4.27 4.42 -13.23
N ARG A 75 -4.77 5.58 -12.77
CA ARG A 75 -3.88 6.69 -12.37
C ARG A 75 -3.01 6.30 -11.18
N TRP A 76 -3.60 5.67 -10.16
CA TRP A 76 -2.87 5.17 -9.00
C TRP A 76 -1.84 4.10 -9.35
N PHE A 77 -2.12 3.25 -10.35
CA PHE A 77 -1.13 2.30 -10.86
C PHE A 77 0.16 3.01 -11.33
N TYR A 78 0.10 4.25 -11.79
CA TYR A 78 1.25 5.04 -12.24
C TYR A 78 1.83 5.99 -11.17
N ASP A 79 1.12 6.19 -10.06
CA ASP A 79 1.44 7.19 -9.04
C ASP A 79 2.22 6.57 -7.86
N HIS A 80 3.33 7.21 -7.47
CA HIS A 80 4.20 6.70 -6.40
C HIS A 80 3.52 6.75 -5.03
N LEU A 81 2.85 7.85 -4.69
CA LEU A 81 2.13 7.99 -3.42
C LEU A 81 1.11 6.86 -3.26
N ALA A 82 0.29 6.63 -4.28
CA ALA A 82 -0.71 5.57 -4.24
C ALA A 82 -0.11 4.18 -4.07
N ARG A 83 0.98 3.85 -4.76
CA ARG A 83 1.66 2.55 -4.59
C ARG A 83 2.19 2.37 -3.16
N LEU A 84 2.87 3.38 -2.62
CA LEU A 84 3.41 3.32 -1.27
C LEU A 84 2.31 3.21 -0.21
N VAL A 85 1.19 3.92 -0.40
CA VAL A 85 0.01 3.81 0.46
C VAL A 85 -0.60 2.40 0.39
N TYR A 86 -0.74 1.82 -0.80
CA TYR A 86 -1.21 0.43 -0.96
C TYR A 86 -0.28 -0.58 -0.28
N ALA A 87 1.04 -0.39 -0.40
CA ALA A 87 2.01 -1.25 0.25
C ALA A 87 1.90 -1.17 1.78
N LYS A 88 1.96 0.04 2.35
CA LYS A 88 1.79 0.27 3.79
C LYS A 88 0.47 -0.27 4.33
N ALA A 89 -0.61 -0.13 3.57
CA ALA A 89 -1.95 -0.57 3.97
C ALA A 89 -2.07 -2.05 4.31
N THR A 90 -1.16 -2.90 3.81
CA THR A 90 -1.13 -4.34 4.11
C THR A 90 -0.80 -4.65 5.58
N SER A 91 -0.14 -3.72 6.28
CA SER A 91 0.17 -3.85 7.71
C SER A 91 -0.93 -3.28 8.62
N TRP A 92 -1.75 -2.36 8.11
CA TRP A 92 -2.76 -1.65 8.91
C TRP A 92 -3.93 -2.52 9.34
N LYS A 93 -4.51 -2.19 10.50
CA LYS A 93 -5.66 -2.90 11.10
C LYS A 93 -6.86 -1.96 11.30
N PRO A 94 -7.47 -1.43 10.23
CA PRO A 94 -8.65 -0.58 10.36
C PRO A 94 -9.87 -1.39 10.84
N MET A 95 -10.76 -0.78 11.60
CA MET A 95 -12.03 -1.39 12.03
C MET A 95 -13.08 -1.41 10.91
N ASN A 96 -13.00 -0.45 9.97
CA ASN A 96 -13.89 -0.32 8.83
C ASN A 96 -13.25 0.52 7.71
N VAL A 97 -13.92 0.63 6.56
CA VAL A 97 -13.45 1.41 5.40
C VAL A 97 -13.28 2.89 5.76
N GLY A 98 -14.16 3.48 6.58
CA GLY A 98 -14.03 4.87 7.02
C GLY A 98 -12.76 5.14 7.84
N GLN A 99 -12.36 4.21 8.71
CA GLN A 99 -11.08 4.30 9.42
C GLN A 99 -9.89 4.07 8.48
N LEU A 100 -10.02 3.15 7.53
CA LEU A 100 -8.99 2.97 6.50
C LEU A 100 -8.76 4.26 5.69
N GLN A 101 -9.83 4.98 5.33
CA GLN A 101 -9.72 6.29 4.67
C GLN A 101 -8.95 7.31 5.52
N ARG A 102 -9.14 7.31 6.85
CA ARG A 102 -8.40 8.18 7.76
C ARG A 102 -6.91 7.84 7.81
N TYR A 103 -6.55 6.55 7.84
CA TYR A 103 -5.15 6.13 7.75
C TYR A 103 -4.51 6.58 6.43
N VAL A 104 -5.23 6.42 5.32
CA VAL A 104 -4.80 6.93 4.01
C VAL A 104 -4.58 8.46 4.05
N GLN A 105 -5.50 9.21 4.65
CA GLN A 105 -5.39 10.67 4.73
C GLN A 105 -4.13 11.10 5.48
N THR A 106 -3.86 10.50 6.64
CA THR A 106 -2.66 10.77 7.43
C THR A 106 -1.39 10.49 6.64
N GLU A 107 -1.33 9.38 5.90
CA GLU A 107 -0.17 9.04 5.08
C GLU A 107 -0.02 9.95 3.85
N CYS A 108 -1.07 10.65 3.44
CA CYS A 108 -1.00 11.60 2.34
C CYS A 108 -0.61 13.02 2.79
N GLU A 109 -0.40 13.26 4.09
CA GLU A 109 0.09 14.55 4.59
C GLU A 109 1.56 14.75 4.17
N GLU A 110 1.86 15.85 3.48
CA GLU A 110 3.22 16.16 3.04
C GLU A 110 4.11 16.68 4.17
N HIS A 111 3.53 17.07 5.30
CA HIS A 111 4.26 17.56 6.46
C HIS A 111 3.76 16.87 7.72
N THR A 112 4.69 16.58 8.64
CA THR A 112 4.41 16.10 9.98
C THR A 112 4.77 17.18 11.00
N LEU A 113 4.03 17.20 12.11
CA LEU A 113 4.32 18.03 13.26
C LEU A 113 5.00 17.17 14.33
N GLU A 114 6.26 17.46 14.63
CA GLU A 114 7.09 16.72 15.59
C GLU A 114 7.54 17.57 16.78
N GLY A 115 7.87 16.90 17.89
CA GLY A 115 8.27 17.54 19.14
C GLY A 115 7.10 17.95 20.03
N PHE A 116 7.41 18.50 21.22
CA PHE A 116 6.40 18.97 22.16
C PHE A 116 5.48 20.00 21.48
N ALA A 117 4.17 19.75 21.46
CA ALA A 117 3.19 20.58 20.76
C ALA A 117 3.46 20.78 19.24
N GLY A 118 4.19 19.87 18.60
CA GLY A 118 4.42 19.92 17.15
C GLY A 118 5.35 21.04 16.69
N VAL A 119 6.22 21.54 17.57
CA VAL A 119 7.12 22.69 17.32
C VAL A 119 7.91 22.59 16.00
N TYR A 120 8.22 21.39 15.53
CA TYR A 120 8.89 21.17 14.25
C TYR A 120 7.89 20.80 13.16
N ILE A 121 7.89 21.56 12.07
CA ILE A 121 7.23 21.20 10.82
C ILE A 121 8.27 20.50 9.96
N LEU A 122 8.10 19.22 9.69
CA LEU A 122 9.04 18.43 8.89
C LEU A 122 8.35 17.92 7.64
N PRO A 123 9.06 17.84 6.50
CA PRO A 123 8.57 17.07 5.36
C PRO A 123 8.30 15.62 5.78
N GLY A 124 7.17 15.09 5.34
CA GLY A 124 6.63 13.82 5.79
C GLY A 124 5.96 13.04 4.67
N GLY A 125 5.30 11.96 5.06
CA GLY A 125 4.63 11.05 4.14
C GLY A 125 5.59 10.15 3.35
N PRO A 126 5.05 9.10 2.71
CA PRO A 126 5.85 8.04 2.12
C PRO A 126 6.66 8.48 0.90
N VAL A 127 6.20 9.50 0.16
CA VAL A 127 6.95 10.05 -0.99
C VAL A 127 8.24 10.72 -0.52
N HIS A 128 8.17 11.56 0.53
CA HIS A 128 9.36 12.17 1.10
C HIS A 128 10.32 11.11 1.64
N GLU A 129 9.82 10.08 2.36
CA GLU A 129 10.65 8.99 2.85
C GLU A 129 11.41 8.30 1.71
N ARG A 130 10.71 7.97 0.62
CA ARG A 130 11.29 7.37 -0.58
C ARG A 130 12.34 8.27 -1.24
N GLU A 131 12.03 9.54 -1.47
CA GLU A 131 12.92 10.47 -2.16
C GLU A 131 14.15 10.82 -1.33
N SER A 132 13.98 10.97 -0.01
CA SER A 132 15.08 11.26 0.91
C SER A 132 16.13 10.13 0.97
N ALA A 133 15.77 8.88 0.67
CA ALA A 133 16.73 7.78 0.56
C ALA A 133 17.46 7.75 -0.80
N LEU A 134 16.81 8.26 -1.85
CA LEU A 134 17.31 8.21 -3.24
C LEU A 134 18.25 9.36 -3.57
N TYR A 135 17.87 10.57 -3.20
CA TYR A 135 18.49 11.79 -3.74
C TYR A 135 19.31 12.52 -2.68
N ALA A 136 20.48 13.01 -3.11
CA ALA A 136 21.12 14.14 -2.44
C ALA A 136 20.40 15.41 -2.89
N ASP A 137 20.11 16.31 -1.96
CA ASP A 137 19.21 17.44 -2.22
C ASP A 137 19.76 18.76 -1.65
N ILE A 138 19.20 19.88 -2.08
CA ILE A 138 19.44 21.20 -1.51
C ILE A 138 18.12 21.69 -0.89
N GLN A 139 18.14 21.91 0.42
CA GLN A 139 16.98 22.40 1.16
C GLN A 139 17.20 23.83 1.65
N LEU A 140 16.14 24.62 1.63
CA LEU A 140 16.09 25.95 2.23
C LEU A 140 15.63 25.80 3.68
N HIS A 141 16.50 26.17 4.63
CA HIS A 141 16.15 26.20 6.04
C HIS A 141 15.26 27.40 6.38
N ASP A 142 14.63 27.36 7.56
CA ASP A 142 13.74 28.42 8.05
C ASP A 142 14.41 29.80 8.20
N ASP A 143 15.75 29.82 8.34
CA ASP A 143 16.57 31.03 8.39
C ASP A 143 16.95 31.59 7.00
N GLY A 144 16.54 30.91 5.93
CA GLY A 144 16.82 31.27 4.55
C GLY A 144 18.17 30.79 4.01
N GLU A 145 18.93 30.00 4.80
CA GLU A 145 20.17 29.40 4.32
C GLU A 145 19.91 28.12 3.50
N LEU A 146 20.69 27.95 2.42
CA LEU A 146 20.66 26.72 1.62
C LEU A 146 21.66 25.72 2.20
N ALA A 147 21.21 24.50 2.44
CA ALA A 147 22.08 23.41 2.89
C ALA A 147 21.97 22.20 1.96
N TRP A 148 23.09 21.49 1.81
CA TRP A 148 23.10 20.16 1.22
C TRP A 148 22.56 19.15 2.22
N HIS A 149 21.63 18.32 1.77
CA HIS A 149 21.10 17.20 2.53
C HIS A 149 21.58 15.90 1.90
N GLU A 150 22.30 15.09 2.67
CA GLU A 150 22.71 13.76 2.24
C GLU A 150 21.51 12.79 2.26
N PRO A 151 21.50 11.77 1.39
CA PRO A 151 20.47 10.75 1.43
C PRO A 151 20.35 10.09 2.81
N ARG A 152 19.12 9.95 3.29
CA ARG A 152 18.84 9.28 4.57
C ARG A 152 19.19 7.80 4.48
N THR A 153 19.76 7.29 5.56
CA THR A 153 20.07 5.86 5.73
C THR A 153 19.34 5.36 6.98
N ARG A 154 18.56 4.27 6.87
CA ARG A 154 17.93 3.62 8.03
C ARG A 154 18.59 2.26 8.24
N PRO A 155 19.64 2.17 9.09
CA PRO A 155 20.31 0.89 9.29
C PRO A 155 19.37 -0.12 9.94
N SER A 156 19.07 -1.21 9.24
CA SER A 156 18.42 -2.38 9.84
C SER A 156 19.46 -3.23 10.57
N LEU A 157 19.17 -3.60 11.82
CA LEU A 157 20.01 -4.54 12.59
C LEU A 157 19.88 -5.99 12.12
N PHE A 158 18.85 -6.32 11.35
CA PHE A 158 18.49 -7.70 10.98
C PHE A 158 18.49 -7.95 9.46
N GLY A 159 18.95 -6.98 8.67
CA GLY A 159 18.86 -7.00 7.20
C GLY A 159 17.46 -6.61 6.69
N PRO A 160 17.18 -6.78 5.39
CA PRO A 160 15.94 -6.31 4.81
C PRO A 160 14.82 -7.27 5.19
N GLU A 161 13.81 -6.78 5.91
CA GLU A 161 12.57 -7.53 6.07
C GLU A 161 11.87 -7.63 4.71
N GLU A 162 11.26 -8.79 4.42
CA GLU A 162 10.44 -8.91 3.22
C GLU A 162 9.27 -7.92 3.31
N SER A 163 9.10 -7.12 2.26
CA SER A 163 7.96 -6.21 2.11
C SER A 163 6.64 -6.92 2.47
N ASP A 164 5.84 -6.32 3.34
CA ASP A 164 4.53 -6.87 3.69
C ASP A 164 3.60 -6.98 2.47
N ALA A 165 3.74 -6.07 1.51
CA ALA A 165 3.01 -6.12 0.25
C ALA A 165 3.47 -7.32 -0.60
N LEU A 166 4.78 -7.53 -0.73
CA LEU A 166 5.33 -8.68 -1.43
C LEU A 166 4.93 -9.99 -0.76
N ARG A 167 4.95 -10.07 0.58
CA ARG A 167 4.46 -11.23 1.35
C ARG A 167 3.04 -11.61 0.96
N VAL A 168 2.14 -10.63 0.93
CA VAL A 168 0.74 -10.83 0.53
C VAL A 168 0.64 -11.32 -0.91
N VAL A 169 1.35 -10.69 -1.84
CA VAL A 169 1.29 -11.05 -3.27
C VAL A 169 1.93 -12.42 -3.52
N ASN A 170 3.01 -12.78 -2.82
CA ASN A 170 3.63 -14.10 -2.86
C ASN A 170 2.64 -15.19 -2.38
N ALA A 171 1.94 -14.94 -1.27
CA ALA A 171 0.88 -15.83 -0.79
C ALA A 171 -0.26 -15.97 -1.82
N MET A 172 -0.72 -14.87 -2.43
CA MET A 172 -1.72 -14.89 -3.50
C MET A 172 -1.26 -15.72 -4.72
N HIS A 173 0.01 -15.59 -5.11
CA HIS A 173 0.58 -16.37 -6.20
C HIS A 173 0.56 -17.86 -5.89
N ARG A 174 1.08 -18.26 -4.72
CA ARG A 174 1.12 -19.66 -4.27
C ARG A 174 -0.27 -20.26 -4.13
N LEU A 175 -1.27 -19.46 -3.76
CA LEU A 175 -2.67 -19.87 -3.65
C LEU A 175 -3.45 -19.79 -4.98
N GLY A 176 -2.76 -19.65 -6.11
CA GLY A 176 -3.35 -19.70 -7.46
C GLY A 176 -4.18 -18.47 -7.85
N MET A 177 -4.21 -17.44 -6.99
CA MET A 177 -5.09 -16.27 -7.13
C MET A 177 -4.73 -15.37 -8.31
N LEU A 178 -3.46 -15.35 -8.71
CA LEU A 178 -2.95 -14.48 -9.79
C LEU A 178 -3.11 -15.09 -11.20
N SER A 179 -3.77 -16.24 -11.32
CA SER A 179 -4.11 -16.87 -12.61
C SER A 179 -5.43 -16.33 -13.17
N LEU A 180 -5.71 -16.49 -14.47
CA LEU A 180 -7.01 -16.09 -15.03
C LEU A 180 -8.19 -16.79 -14.33
N VAL A 181 -8.05 -18.08 -14.02
CA VAL A 181 -9.09 -18.82 -13.29
C VAL A 181 -9.25 -18.25 -11.87
N GLY A 182 -8.14 -17.96 -11.20
CA GLY A 182 -8.15 -17.32 -9.88
C GLY A 182 -8.83 -15.95 -9.89
N LEU A 183 -8.53 -15.10 -10.88
CA LEU A 183 -9.19 -13.79 -11.02
C LEU A 183 -10.70 -13.92 -11.26
N ARG A 184 -11.14 -14.94 -12.00
CA ARG A 184 -12.58 -15.22 -12.17
C ARG A 184 -13.25 -15.61 -10.85
N VAL A 185 -12.59 -16.43 -10.03
CA VAL A 185 -13.07 -16.79 -8.69
C VAL A 185 -13.17 -15.56 -7.80
N ILE A 186 -12.13 -14.72 -7.75
CA ILE A 186 -12.15 -13.47 -6.97
C ILE A 186 -13.28 -12.56 -7.45
N ALA A 187 -13.38 -12.32 -8.76
CA ALA A 187 -14.44 -11.48 -9.32
C ALA A 187 -15.83 -12.02 -8.93
N SER A 188 -16.04 -13.33 -9.03
CA SER A 188 -17.31 -13.97 -8.67
C SER A 188 -17.65 -13.76 -7.20
N VAL A 189 -16.72 -14.10 -6.29
CA VAL A 189 -16.94 -14.04 -4.83
C VAL A 189 -17.16 -12.61 -4.34
N TRP A 190 -16.39 -11.64 -4.87
CA TRP A 190 -16.39 -10.27 -4.36
C TRP A 190 -17.42 -9.37 -5.06
N SER A 191 -17.93 -9.74 -6.25
CA SER A 191 -18.83 -8.91 -7.07
C SER A 191 -20.11 -8.43 -6.37
N GLY A 192 -20.59 -9.17 -5.36
CA GLY A 192 -21.83 -8.87 -4.64
C GLY A 192 -21.69 -7.86 -3.51
N THR A 193 -20.47 -7.48 -3.13
CA THR A 193 -20.22 -6.63 -1.95
C THR A 193 -19.52 -5.34 -2.35
N ARG A 194 -20.17 -4.21 -2.08
CA ARG A 194 -19.55 -2.89 -2.18
C ARG A 194 -18.90 -2.53 -0.85
N PHE A 195 -17.60 -2.27 -0.87
CA PHE A 195 -16.84 -1.79 0.30
C PHE A 195 -16.89 -0.27 0.43
N SER A 196 -17.90 0.23 1.13
CA SER A 196 -18.04 1.65 1.49
C SER A 196 -18.20 1.83 2.99
N ASP A 197 -17.52 2.84 3.54
CA ASP A 197 -17.61 3.37 4.91
C ASP A 197 -17.69 2.33 6.05
N GLU A 198 -18.88 1.81 6.36
CA GLU A 198 -19.13 0.89 7.48
C GLU A 198 -18.65 -0.55 7.25
N GLN A 199 -18.27 -0.92 6.03
CA GLN A 199 -17.82 -2.29 5.76
C GLN A 199 -16.56 -2.65 6.56
N THR A 200 -16.55 -3.87 7.10
CA THR A 200 -15.59 -4.28 8.13
C THR A 200 -14.63 -5.37 7.66
N PRO A 201 -13.46 -5.53 8.29
CA PRO A 201 -12.56 -6.65 8.03
C PRO A 201 -13.19 -8.01 8.22
N ARG A 202 -14.25 -8.13 9.05
CA ARG A 202 -14.96 -9.40 9.24
C ARG A 202 -15.60 -9.89 7.92
N ILE A 203 -16.19 -8.97 7.15
CA ILE A 203 -16.80 -9.31 5.86
C ILE A 203 -15.73 -9.66 4.85
N ALA A 204 -14.64 -8.88 4.79
CA ALA A 204 -13.51 -9.20 3.92
C ALA A 204 -12.90 -10.57 4.23
N LYS A 205 -12.69 -10.92 5.51
CA LYS A 205 -12.20 -12.25 5.91
C LYS A 205 -13.12 -13.38 5.48
N ALA A 206 -14.44 -13.19 5.56
CA ALA A 206 -15.39 -14.18 5.07
C ALA A 206 -15.32 -14.35 3.54
N LEU A 207 -15.15 -13.26 2.78
CA LEU A 207 -14.94 -13.31 1.33
C LEU A 207 -13.59 -13.93 0.96
N THR A 208 -12.53 -13.64 1.72
CA THR A 208 -11.21 -14.31 1.57
C THR A 208 -11.34 -15.81 1.76
N GLN A 209 -12.03 -16.24 2.83
CA GLN A 209 -12.27 -17.67 3.09
C GLN A 209 -13.04 -18.33 1.94
N ALA A 210 -14.14 -17.72 1.49
CA ALA A 210 -14.93 -18.24 0.37
C ALA A 210 -14.14 -18.25 -0.95
N THR A 211 -13.23 -17.30 -1.15
CA THR A 211 -12.30 -17.29 -2.29
C THR A 211 -11.41 -18.52 -2.23
N LEU A 212 -10.76 -18.79 -1.08
CA LEU A 212 -9.85 -19.93 -0.91
C LEU A 212 -10.54 -21.27 -1.09
N GLU A 213 -11.74 -21.44 -0.54
CA GLU A 213 -12.55 -22.66 -0.73
C GLU A 213 -12.87 -22.91 -2.21
N GLN A 214 -13.15 -21.87 -2.99
CA GLN A 214 -13.37 -22.00 -4.42
C GLN A 214 -12.07 -22.23 -5.22
N MET A 215 -10.93 -21.69 -4.77
CA MET A 215 -9.63 -21.98 -5.37
C MET A 215 -9.26 -23.46 -5.17
N GLU A 216 -9.48 -23.99 -3.97
CA GLU A 216 -9.28 -25.40 -3.63
C GLU A 216 -10.19 -26.30 -4.47
N ALA A 217 -11.49 -26.00 -4.54
CA ALA A 217 -12.44 -26.74 -5.36
C ALA A 217 -12.12 -26.71 -6.87
N ALA A 218 -11.46 -25.65 -7.33
CA ALA A 218 -10.97 -25.52 -8.70
C ALA A 218 -9.60 -26.18 -8.94
N GLY A 219 -8.97 -26.77 -7.91
CA GLY A 219 -7.65 -27.40 -7.99
C GLY A 219 -6.52 -26.41 -8.28
N LEU A 220 -6.67 -25.15 -7.86
CA LEU A 220 -5.69 -24.08 -8.11
C LEU A 220 -4.62 -23.97 -7.02
N ILE A 221 -4.89 -24.50 -5.82
CA ILE A 221 -3.96 -24.50 -4.70
C ILE A 221 -3.06 -25.74 -4.84
N PRO A 222 -1.75 -25.58 -5.13
CA PRO A 222 -0.83 -26.69 -5.20
C PRO A 222 -0.52 -27.25 -3.81
N ASP A 223 -0.10 -28.51 -3.74
CA ASP A 223 0.33 -29.16 -2.48
C ASP A 223 1.55 -28.46 -1.82
N SER A 224 2.25 -27.61 -2.58
CA SER A 224 3.37 -26.80 -2.10
C SER A 224 2.97 -25.48 -1.44
N ALA A 225 1.67 -25.15 -1.38
CA ALA A 225 1.20 -23.97 -0.66
C ALA A 225 1.46 -24.13 0.84
N GLU A 226 1.88 -23.07 1.51
CA GLU A 226 2.22 -23.11 2.93
C GLU A 226 1.03 -22.68 3.78
N ASP A 227 0.84 -23.30 4.95
CA ASP A 227 -0.22 -22.90 5.90
C ASP A 227 -0.12 -21.40 6.28
N GLY A 228 1.10 -20.86 6.28
CA GLY A 228 1.38 -19.44 6.52
C GLY A 228 0.81 -18.51 5.44
N ASP A 229 0.56 -18.99 4.21
CA ASP A 229 0.00 -18.20 3.13
C ASP A 229 -1.45 -17.78 3.44
N VAL A 230 -2.24 -18.73 3.97
CA VAL A 230 -3.64 -18.49 4.37
C VAL A 230 -3.69 -17.48 5.52
N GLY A 231 -2.83 -17.64 6.53
CA GLY A 231 -2.70 -16.69 7.63
C GLY A 231 -2.35 -15.29 7.15
N THR A 232 -1.38 -15.19 6.22
CA THR A 232 -0.95 -13.93 5.60
C THR A 232 -2.12 -13.22 4.93
N LEU A 233 -2.94 -13.91 4.14
CA LEU A 233 -4.10 -13.28 3.49
C LEU A 233 -5.15 -12.80 4.50
N HIS A 234 -5.48 -13.60 5.51
CA HIS A 234 -6.46 -13.21 6.53
C HIS A 234 -6.01 -12.01 7.34
N GLU A 235 -4.70 -11.86 7.56
CA GLU A 235 -4.17 -10.78 8.38
C GLU A 235 -3.85 -9.52 7.58
N ARG A 236 -3.40 -9.65 6.33
CA ARG A 236 -2.71 -8.57 5.60
C ARG A 236 -3.35 -8.23 4.25
N TRP A 237 -4.25 -9.06 3.71
CA TRP A 237 -5.01 -8.66 2.52
C TRP A 237 -6.08 -7.63 2.90
N GLN A 238 -5.74 -6.36 2.67
CA GLN A 238 -6.54 -5.22 3.13
C GLN A 238 -7.93 -5.15 2.47
N LEU A 239 -8.88 -4.48 3.15
CA LEU A 239 -10.15 -4.05 2.57
C LEU A 239 -9.95 -3.41 1.19
N PRO A 240 -10.86 -3.61 0.23
CA PRO A 240 -10.78 -2.92 -1.05
C PRO A 240 -10.73 -1.40 -0.87
N MET A 241 -9.79 -0.79 -1.58
CA MET A 241 -9.45 0.64 -1.52
C MET A 241 -10.02 1.42 -2.71
N TYR A 242 -10.73 0.77 -3.64
CA TYR A 242 -11.28 1.41 -4.83
C TYR A 242 -12.27 2.57 -4.56
N GLU A 243 -12.92 2.61 -3.39
CA GLU A 243 -13.75 3.76 -2.95
C GLU A 243 -12.94 4.90 -2.32
N LEU A 244 -11.72 4.62 -1.86
CA LEU A 244 -10.92 5.58 -1.10
C LEU A 244 -10.43 6.74 -1.97
N GLN A 245 -9.92 7.78 -1.31
CA GLN A 245 -9.22 8.90 -1.93
C GLN A 245 -7.78 8.90 -1.44
N ILE A 246 -6.85 8.82 -2.39
CA ILE A 246 -5.42 8.95 -2.19
C ILE A 246 -5.01 10.16 -3.01
N ASN A 247 -4.87 11.30 -2.35
CA ASN A 247 -4.41 12.55 -2.94
C ASN A 247 -3.46 13.20 -1.94
N PRO A 248 -2.35 13.79 -2.38
CA PRO A 248 -1.46 14.54 -1.50
C PRO A 248 -2.24 15.66 -0.81
N THR A 249 -2.04 15.80 0.49
CA THR A 249 -2.59 16.88 1.30
C THR A 249 -1.49 17.91 1.49
N ILE A 250 -1.50 18.94 0.63
CA ILE A 250 -0.59 20.08 0.75
C ILE A 250 -1.17 21.02 1.80
N GLN A 251 -0.59 21.01 2.99
CA GLN A 251 -0.95 21.95 4.05
C GLN A 251 -0.19 23.26 3.85
N THR A 252 -0.88 24.38 4.01
CA THR A 252 -0.25 25.70 4.06
C THR A 252 0.51 25.88 5.38
N MET A 253 1.52 26.75 5.38
CA MET A 253 2.22 27.12 6.63
C MET A 253 1.28 27.72 7.67
N GLU A 254 0.18 28.36 7.25
CA GLU A 254 -0.86 28.86 8.15
C GLU A 254 -1.59 27.69 8.85
N GLU A 255 -2.08 26.71 8.08
CA GLU A 255 -2.75 25.53 8.63
C GLU A 255 -1.86 24.71 9.57
N LEU A 256 -0.56 24.59 9.24
CA LEU A 256 0.43 23.92 10.08
C LEU A 256 0.65 24.66 11.40
N ARG A 257 0.76 25.99 11.36
CA ARG A 257 0.87 26.83 12.58
C ARG A 257 -0.40 26.78 13.44
N GLU A 258 -1.57 26.79 12.81
CA GLU A 258 -2.83 26.60 13.55
C GLU A 258 -2.89 25.22 14.21
N ALA A 259 -2.41 24.17 13.53
CA ALA A 259 -2.32 22.83 14.10
C ALA A 259 -1.35 22.78 15.29
N GLN A 260 -0.19 23.44 15.21
CA GLN A 260 0.73 23.61 16.36
C GLN A 260 0.05 24.28 17.55
N VAL A 261 -0.71 25.36 17.33
CA VAL A 261 -1.46 26.04 18.40
C VAL A 261 -2.51 25.12 19.02
N ARG A 262 -3.24 24.33 18.20
CA ARG A 262 -4.19 23.34 18.71
C ARG A 262 -3.50 22.26 19.55
N MET A 263 -2.36 21.74 19.10
CA MET A 263 -1.58 20.75 19.86
C MET A 263 -1.09 21.33 21.19
N LEU A 264 -0.56 22.56 21.17
CA LEU A 264 -0.11 23.26 22.38
C LEU A 264 -1.25 23.43 23.40
N ASN A 265 -2.43 23.84 22.94
CA ASN A 265 -3.60 24.00 23.81
C ASN A 265 -4.05 22.67 24.44
N ASN A 266 -3.93 21.57 23.71
CA ASN A 266 -4.24 20.23 24.24
C ASN A 266 -3.20 19.77 25.27
N GLU A 267 -1.91 20.04 25.03
CA GLU A 267 -0.80 19.69 25.94
C GLU A 267 -0.81 20.49 27.25
N ILE A 268 -1.18 21.77 27.18
CA ILE A 268 -1.24 22.66 28.36
C ILE A 268 -2.52 22.42 29.19
N GLY A 269 -3.49 21.67 28.66
CA GLY A 269 -4.81 21.46 29.26
C GLY A 269 -5.67 22.71 29.11
N GLY A 270 -6.71 22.63 28.28
CA GLY A 270 -7.65 23.74 28.11
C GLY A 270 -8.28 24.15 29.45
N TRP A 271 -8.28 25.46 29.74
CA TRP A 271 -9.11 26.07 30.77
C TRP A 271 -10.55 26.24 30.28
#